data_AF-A0A8H6KVP9-F1
#
_entry.id   AF-A0A8H6KVP9-F1
#
_cell.length_a   1.000
_cell.length_b   1.000
_cell.length_c   1.000
_cell.angle_alpha   90.00
_cell.angle_beta   90.00
_cell.angle_gamma   90.00
#
_symmetry.space_group_name_H-M   'P 1'
#
loop_
_entity.id
_entity.type
_entity.pdbx_description
1 polymer ?
#
loop_
_entity_poly.entity_id
_entity_poly.type
_entity_poly.pdbx_seq_one_letter_code
_entity_poly.pdbx_strand_id
1 'polypeptide(L)'
;MPATLDALPGENKPKMAEFSSIEPQKLIEKLSHRPYEILDAMITIHTWQSPPAPSASSRPLPSRISSLGVLDRLPPEITSMILGFLDLPSLAVFARVSHGANDMIRSLRQYQDLLAFAPEAVEALRRTGVIRFHSAAHLHDALRSRRCATCIELGEFLFLPTGERCCWQCLRDHPFLRMISPREAQMYFCLSRRHLRRLTPFTVIGGEYGIFGGVYDVRQRPIREQTLFSARAAVELGLKVHGSAENLAKALKMRSLSSEAMITARFLQSGIEVPRNEDLLLMPSMDDVPEDGFFGAASMPFPSVSGPGEIHYGLWCYGCKFNAGMYMQGLLPQDVLAGIVPPNRNGKRILKGLERRARSRESFYEHIRNCYGAREYVTELERIIARDGELWEPPREMIPAGKD
;
A
#
# COMPACT_ATOMS: atom_id res chain seq x y z
N MET A 1 -49.34 -8.72 20.22
CA MET A 1 -49.60 -10.15 19.98
C MET A 1 -49.04 -10.51 18.61
N PRO A 2 -48.15 -11.50 18.52
CA PRO A 2 -47.38 -11.82 17.32
C PRO A 2 -48.13 -12.83 16.44
N ALA A 3 -47.89 -12.79 15.14
CA ALA A 3 -48.19 -13.89 14.23
C ALA A 3 -46.86 -14.52 13.81
N THR A 4 -46.68 -15.74 14.30
CA THR A 4 -45.65 -16.72 13.94
C THR A 4 -45.73 -17.09 12.46
N LEU A 5 -44.58 -17.08 11.79
CA LEU A 5 -44.38 -17.78 10.51
C LEU A 5 -43.25 -18.77 10.72
N ASP A 6 -43.61 -20.02 10.48
CA ASP A 6 -42.92 -21.23 10.88
C ASP A 6 -41.52 -21.38 10.28
N ALA A 7 -40.61 -21.87 11.12
CA ALA A 7 -39.30 -22.35 10.71
C ALA A 7 -39.44 -23.65 9.91
N LEU A 8 -38.99 -23.63 8.66
CA LEU A 8 -38.78 -24.85 7.88
C LEU A 8 -37.52 -25.59 8.38
N PRO A 9 -37.54 -26.93 8.46
CA PRO A 9 -36.44 -27.70 9.02
C PRO A 9 -35.35 -27.99 7.99
N GLY A 10 -34.10 -27.79 8.41
CA GLY A 10 -32.98 -28.64 8.01
C GLY A 10 -32.53 -28.57 6.56
N GLU A 11 -32.09 -27.40 6.10
CA GLU A 11 -31.05 -27.39 5.06
C GLU A 11 -29.75 -27.88 5.68
N ASN A 12 -29.48 -29.17 5.46
CA ASN A 12 -28.20 -29.81 5.71
C ASN A 12 -27.18 -29.12 4.80
N LYS A 13 -26.61 -27.99 5.25
CA LYS A 13 -25.39 -27.44 4.66
C LYS A 13 -24.39 -28.60 4.65
N PRO A 14 -23.86 -29.02 3.50
CA PRO A 14 -22.86 -30.08 3.48
C PRO A 14 -21.77 -29.63 4.45
N LYS A 15 -21.48 -30.46 5.46
CA LYS A 15 -20.30 -30.29 6.32
C LYS A 15 -19.13 -30.23 5.36
N MET A 16 -18.64 -29.02 5.09
CA MET A 16 -17.44 -28.82 4.28
C MET A 16 -16.36 -29.65 4.95
N ALA A 17 -15.73 -30.54 4.20
CA ALA A 17 -14.63 -31.37 4.70
C ALA A 17 -13.63 -30.47 5.44
N GLU A 18 -13.22 -30.91 6.63
CA GLU A 18 -12.33 -30.16 7.50
C GLU A 18 -10.99 -29.99 6.78
N PHE A 19 -10.56 -28.74 6.55
CA PHE A 19 -9.38 -28.42 5.74
C PHE A 19 -8.08 -28.96 6.35
N SER A 20 -8.03 -29.01 7.67
CA SER A 20 -6.92 -29.53 8.45
C SER A 20 -7.41 -29.80 9.87
N SER A 21 -6.75 -30.74 10.54
CA SER A 21 -6.92 -30.99 11.97
C SER A 21 -6.29 -29.90 12.86
N ILE A 22 -5.46 -29.02 12.29
CA ILE A 22 -4.77 -27.93 12.97
C ILE A 22 -5.70 -26.72 13.11
N GLU A 23 -5.69 -26.09 14.29
CA GLU A 23 -6.46 -24.89 14.57
C GLU A 23 -6.17 -23.76 13.55
N PRO A 24 -7.20 -23.05 13.03
CA PRO A 24 -7.04 -21.98 12.04
C PRO A 24 -5.99 -20.92 12.39
N GLN A 25 -5.92 -20.53 13.67
CA GLN A 25 -4.98 -19.53 14.16
C GLN A 25 -3.52 -19.96 13.97
N LYS A 26 -3.20 -21.22 14.33
CA LYS A 26 -1.87 -21.81 14.16
C LYS A 26 -1.49 -21.93 12.69
N LEU A 27 -2.46 -22.27 11.82
CA LEU A 27 -2.23 -22.32 10.37
C LEU A 27 -1.89 -20.96 9.79
N ILE A 28 -2.60 -19.90 10.18
CA ILE A 28 -2.27 -18.53 9.77
C ILE A 28 -0.84 -18.18 10.22
N GLU A 29 -0.49 -18.46 11.48
CA GLU A 29 0.84 -18.15 12.02
C GLU A 29 1.98 -18.90 11.32
N LYS A 30 1.77 -20.18 10.96
CA LYS A 30 2.79 -21.01 10.30
C LYS A 30 2.91 -20.77 8.80
N LEU A 31 1.82 -20.41 8.12
CA LEU A 31 1.78 -20.26 6.65
C LEU A 31 1.87 -18.82 6.17
N SER A 32 1.73 -17.85 7.08
CA SER A 32 1.92 -16.43 6.77
C SER A 32 3.35 -15.96 7.03
N HIS A 33 3.75 -14.93 6.30
CA HIS A 33 4.98 -14.20 6.56
C HIS A 33 4.87 -12.73 6.14
N ARG A 34 5.93 -11.97 6.46
CA ARG A 34 6.14 -10.59 6.03
C ARG A 34 7.48 -10.50 5.29
N PRO A 35 7.48 -10.50 3.94
CA PRO A 35 8.70 -10.54 3.14
C PRO A 35 9.45 -9.21 3.22
N TYR A 36 10.65 -9.22 3.78
CA TYR A 36 11.51 -8.04 3.86
C TYR A 36 11.87 -7.56 2.46
N GLU A 37 12.08 -8.47 1.51
CA GLU A 37 12.41 -8.17 0.12
C GLU A 37 11.35 -7.34 -0.62
N ILE A 38 10.09 -7.38 -0.17
CA ILE A 38 8.99 -6.56 -0.70
C ILE A 38 8.85 -5.27 0.11
N LEU A 39 8.99 -5.35 1.44
CA LEU A 39 8.80 -4.21 2.33
C LEU A 39 9.96 -3.20 2.25
N ASP A 40 11.19 -3.68 2.16
CA ASP A 40 12.41 -2.87 2.07
C ASP A 40 12.69 -2.38 0.65
N ALA A 41 11.94 -2.86 -0.35
CA ALA A 41 11.92 -2.29 -1.70
C ALA A 41 11.28 -0.89 -1.74
N MET A 42 10.70 -0.44 -0.62
CA MET A 42 9.95 0.79 -0.44
C MET A 42 10.70 1.73 0.53
N ILE A 43 10.16 2.93 0.78
CA ILE A 43 10.71 3.81 1.82
C ILE A 43 10.56 3.14 3.19
N THR A 44 11.69 2.86 3.82
CA THR A 44 11.78 2.47 5.22
C THR A 44 12.44 3.59 6.02
N ILE A 45 11.75 4.06 7.06
CA ILE A 45 12.29 5.01 8.02
C ILE A 45 12.60 4.26 9.30
N HIS A 46 13.89 4.09 9.59
CA HIS A 46 14.33 3.60 10.90
C HIS A 46 14.40 4.77 11.86
N THR A 47 13.25 5.23 12.36
CA THR A 47 13.24 6.13 13.50
C THR A 47 13.54 5.31 14.75
N TRP A 48 14.82 5.16 15.12
CA TRP A 48 15.17 4.91 16.51
C TRP A 48 15.00 6.22 17.28
N GLN A 49 13.75 6.57 17.54
CA GLN A 49 13.38 7.46 18.62
C GLN A 49 12.09 6.88 19.17
N SER A 50 12.17 6.31 20.39
CA SER A 50 10.98 6.17 21.21
C SER A 50 10.17 7.47 21.07
N PRO A 51 8.83 7.42 20.90
CA PRO A 51 8.03 8.62 21.09
C PRO A 51 8.57 9.24 22.39
N PRO A 52 8.88 10.55 22.43
CA PRO A 52 9.36 11.14 23.66
C PRO A 52 8.35 10.70 24.71
N ALA A 53 8.81 9.90 25.69
CA ALA A 53 7.95 9.43 26.75
C ALA A 53 7.19 10.66 27.20
N PRO A 54 5.85 10.63 27.31
CA PRO A 54 5.10 11.79 27.79
C PRO A 54 5.85 12.23 29.03
N SER A 55 6.45 13.41 28.96
CA SER A 55 7.44 13.79 29.96
C SER A 55 6.73 13.64 31.30
N ALA A 56 7.26 12.76 32.15
CA ALA A 56 6.71 12.49 33.48
C ALA A 56 6.73 13.74 34.39
N SER A 57 7.12 14.89 33.84
CA SER A 57 6.85 16.23 34.33
C SER A 57 5.74 16.90 33.48
N SER A 58 4.56 16.32 33.50
CA SER A 58 3.33 17.06 33.25
C SER A 58 2.36 16.66 34.34
N ARG A 59 2.61 17.19 35.55
CA ARG A 59 1.49 17.56 36.42
C ARG A 59 0.43 18.18 35.50
N PRO A 60 -0.84 17.75 35.51
CA PRO A 60 -1.87 18.52 34.86
C PRO A 60 -1.78 19.90 35.49
N LEU A 61 -1.18 20.84 34.75
CA LEU A 61 -1.26 22.24 35.11
C LEU A 61 -2.76 22.48 35.25
N PRO A 62 -3.23 23.05 36.37
CA PRO A 62 -4.66 23.31 36.55
C PRO A 62 -5.14 23.95 35.26
N SER A 63 -6.14 23.33 34.63
CA SER A 63 -6.68 23.69 33.32
C SER A 63 -6.71 25.20 33.21
N ARG A 64 -5.68 25.80 32.59
CA ARG A 64 -5.66 27.23 32.38
C ARG A 64 -6.59 27.42 31.21
N ILE A 65 -7.87 27.59 31.51
CA ILE A 65 -8.92 27.90 30.54
C ILE A 65 -8.47 29.18 29.86
N SER A 66 -7.77 29.02 28.75
CA SER A 66 -7.31 30.10 27.90
C SER A 66 -8.24 30.05 26.71
N SER A 67 -8.97 31.15 26.52
CA SER A 67 -9.91 31.30 25.44
C SER A 67 -9.23 31.03 24.10
N LEU A 68 -9.91 30.32 23.19
CA LEU A 68 -9.54 30.22 21.77
C LEU A 68 -10.01 31.46 20.99
N GLY A 69 -10.46 32.50 21.69
CA GLY A 69 -11.00 33.73 21.14
C GLY A 69 -12.31 33.47 20.42
N VAL A 70 -12.38 33.84 19.14
CA VAL A 70 -13.59 33.70 18.33
C VAL A 70 -13.97 32.23 18.12
N LEU A 71 -13.00 31.30 18.17
CA LEU A 71 -13.26 29.86 18.00
C LEU A 71 -14.05 29.25 19.16
N ASP A 72 -14.06 29.87 20.35
CA ASP A 72 -14.89 29.41 21.47
C ASP A 72 -16.40 29.55 21.19
N ARG A 73 -16.77 30.31 20.15
CA ARG A 73 -18.17 30.45 19.71
C ARG A 73 -18.64 29.26 18.87
N LEU A 74 -17.72 28.42 18.41
CA LEU A 74 -18.05 27.24 17.60
C LEU A 74 -18.29 26.04 18.50
N PRO A 75 -19.25 25.16 18.15
CA PRO A 75 -19.38 23.87 18.81
C PRO A 75 -18.07 23.06 18.71
N PRO A 76 -17.69 22.29 19.74
CA PRO A 76 -16.45 21.51 19.76
C PRO A 76 -16.30 20.56 18.56
N GLU A 77 -17.42 20.03 18.06
CA GLU A 77 -17.47 19.13 16.92
C GLU A 77 -17.06 19.87 15.64
N ILE A 78 -17.58 21.09 15.45
CA ILE A 78 -17.26 21.93 14.29
C ILE A 78 -15.79 22.34 14.33
N THR A 79 -15.29 22.72 15.51
CA THR A 79 -13.87 23.04 15.67
C THR A 79 -12.99 21.83 15.37
N SER A 80 -13.35 20.65 15.86
CA SER A 80 -12.63 19.40 15.58
C SER A 80 -12.62 19.05 14.10
N MET A 81 -13.73 19.26 13.38
CA MET A 81 -13.81 19.09 11.93
C MET A 81 -12.88 20.07 11.20
N ILE A 82 -12.92 21.35 11.55
CA ILE A 82 -12.05 22.39 10.97
C ILE A 82 -10.57 22.02 11.16
N LEU A 83 -10.20 21.61 12.37
CA LEU A 83 -8.85 21.16 12.68
C LEU A 83 -8.48 19.89 11.89
N GLY A 84 -9.43 18.96 11.70
CA GLY A 84 -9.24 17.78 10.86
C GLY A 84 -8.89 18.12 9.40
N PHE A 85 -9.33 19.26 8.86
CA PHE A 85 -8.98 19.73 7.52
C PHE A 85 -7.59 20.37 7.41
N LEU A 86 -6.93 20.67 8.53
CA LEU A 86 -5.57 21.21 8.52
C LEU A 86 -4.52 20.10 8.36
N ASP A 87 -3.39 20.46 7.76
CA ASP A 87 -2.20 19.61 7.72
C ASP A 87 -1.51 19.54 9.10
N LEU A 88 -0.71 18.48 9.31
CA LEU A 88 0.00 18.27 10.58
C LEU A 88 0.92 19.45 10.97
N PRO A 89 1.72 20.05 10.07
CA PRO A 89 2.46 21.27 10.37
C PRO A 89 1.57 22.44 10.84
N SER A 90 0.46 22.70 10.16
CA SER A 90 -0.50 23.75 10.52
C SER A 90 -1.11 23.51 11.91
N LEU A 91 -1.44 22.26 12.24
CA LEU A 91 -1.89 21.87 13.57
C LEU A 91 -0.82 22.11 14.65
N ALA A 92 0.44 21.78 14.35
CA ALA A 92 1.55 22.04 15.27
C ALA A 92 1.80 23.55 15.48
N VAL A 93 1.58 24.39 14.46
CA VAL A 93 1.61 25.85 14.60
C VAL A 93 0.45 26.32 15.47
N PHE A 94 -0.78 25.84 15.22
CA PHE A 94 -1.97 26.19 15.98
C PHE A 94 -1.85 25.81 17.47
N ALA A 95 -1.29 24.63 17.77
CA ALA A 95 -1.05 24.16 19.14
C ALA A 95 -0.12 25.07 19.96
N ARG A 96 0.62 25.99 19.32
CA ARG A 96 1.52 26.95 19.99
C ARG A 96 0.87 28.31 20.26
N VAL A 97 -0.36 28.53 19.81
CA VAL A 97 -1.06 29.82 19.95
C VAL A 97 -1.57 30.07 21.37
N SER A 98 -2.09 29.04 22.04
CA SER A 98 -2.54 29.12 23.44
C SER A 98 -2.52 27.73 24.11
N HIS A 99 -2.66 27.67 25.43
CA HIS A 99 -2.78 26.39 26.13
C HIS A 99 -4.06 25.64 25.70
N GLY A 100 -5.19 26.34 25.54
CA GLY A 100 -6.43 25.75 25.05
C GLY A 100 -6.30 25.16 23.64
N ALA A 101 -5.56 25.84 22.75
CA ALA A 101 -5.31 25.34 21.40
C ALA A 101 -4.46 24.07 21.46
N ASN A 102 -3.45 24.05 22.33
CA ASN A 102 -2.62 22.89 22.56
C ASN A 102 -3.42 21.68 23.06
N ASP A 103 -4.24 21.88 24.09
CA ASP A 103 -5.08 20.84 24.69
C ASP A 103 -6.09 20.28 23.68
N MET A 104 -6.62 21.15 22.80
CA MET A 104 -7.52 20.74 21.72
C MET A 104 -6.80 19.89 20.66
N ILE A 105 -5.61 20.29 20.20
CA ILE A 105 -4.83 19.45 19.27
C ILE A 105 -4.44 18.12 19.92
N ARG A 106 -4.04 18.16 21.19
CA ARG A 106 -3.69 16.95 21.94
C ARG A 106 -4.86 16.03 22.16
N SER A 107 -6.11 16.50 22.12
CA SER A 107 -7.32 15.67 22.22
C SER A 107 -7.89 15.26 20.86
N LEU A 108 -7.35 15.79 19.76
CA LEU A 108 -7.79 15.45 18.40
C LEU A 108 -7.33 14.02 18.04
N ARG A 109 -8.31 13.11 17.92
CA ARG A 109 -8.05 11.68 17.65
C ARG A 109 -7.22 11.46 16.39
N GLN A 110 -7.49 12.18 15.31
CA GLN A 110 -6.76 12.06 14.05
C GLN A 110 -5.26 12.32 14.25
N TYR A 111 -4.94 13.34 15.04
CA TYR A 111 -3.56 13.72 15.36
C TYR A 111 -2.89 12.69 16.28
N GLN A 112 -3.59 12.26 17.34
CA GLN A 112 -3.08 11.25 18.26
C GLN A 112 -2.78 9.91 17.56
N ASP A 113 -3.74 9.39 16.79
CA ASP A 113 -3.63 8.08 16.16
C ASP A 113 -2.49 8.07 15.12
N LEU A 114 -2.33 9.14 14.34
CA LEU A 114 -1.24 9.24 13.36
C LEU A 114 0.14 9.24 14.03
N LEU A 115 0.31 9.97 15.13
CA LEU A 115 1.57 9.99 15.86
C LEU A 115 1.84 8.70 16.65
N ALA A 116 0.79 8.03 17.12
CA ALA A 116 0.91 6.79 17.88
C ALA A 116 1.19 5.57 16.99
N PHE A 117 0.51 5.47 15.84
CA PHE A 117 0.47 4.26 15.04
C PHE A 117 1.18 4.38 13.68
N ALA A 118 1.51 5.58 13.24
CA ALA A 118 2.24 5.79 11.98
C ALA A 118 3.33 6.89 12.04
N PRO A 119 4.16 6.94 13.10
CA PRO A 119 5.19 7.99 13.24
C PRO A 119 6.20 7.97 12.08
N GLU A 120 6.57 6.79 11.58
CA GLU A 120 7.45 6.63 10.42
C GLU A 120 6.85 7.26 9.16
N ALA A 121 5.54 7.15 8.98
CA ALA A 121 4.85 7.72 7.83
C ALA A 121 4.77 9.25 7.92
N VAL A 122 4.51 9.78 9.11
CA VAL A 122 4.57 11.22 9.36
C VAL A 122 5.98 11.75 9.05
N GLU A 123 7.02 11.04 9.48
CA GLU A 123 8.41 11.41 9.20
C GLU A 123 8.75 11.30 7.70
N ALA A 124 8.31 10.24 7.02
CA ALA A 124 8.50 10.09 5.58
C ALA A 124 7.83 11.22 4.81
N LEU A 125 6.58 11.56 5.13
CA LEU A 125 5.85 12.70 4.54
C LEU A 125 6.58 14.03 4.77
N ARG A 126 7.20 14.20 5.95
CA ARG A 126 7.99 15.39 6.28
C ARG A 126 9.26 15.47 5.45
N ARG A 127 10.05 14.40 5.39
CA ARG A 127 11.32 14.33 4.64
C ARG A 127 11.12 14.48 3.14
N THR A 128 10.00 13.96 2.63
CA THR A 128 9.64 14.07 1.21
C THR A 128 8.99 15.40 0.84
N GLY A 129 8.72 16.25 1.83
CA GLY A 129 8.19 17.60 1.65
C GLY A 129 6.67 17.66 1.39
N VAL A 130 5.98 16.52 1.37
CA VAL A 130 4.55 16.47 1.01
C VAL A 130 3.58 16.50 2.19
N ILE A 131 4.07 16.47 3.44
CA ILE A 131 3.23 16.51 4.65
C ILE A 131 2.23 17.67 4.69
N ARG A 132 2.56 18.81 4.07
CA ARG A 132 1.71 20.02 4.03
C ARG A 132 0.54 19.93 3.04
N PHE A 133 0.50 18.91 2.19
CA PHE A 133 -0.55 18.74 1.17
C PHE A 133 -1.62 17.73 1.61
N HIS A 134 -1.49 17.18 2.82
CA HIS A 134 -2.41 16.20 3.36
C HIS A 134 -3.02 16.73 4.65
N SER A 135 -4.34 16.70 4.74
CA SER A 135 -5.02 16.98 6.00
C SER A 135 -4.85 15.84 6.99
N ALA A 136 -4.95 16.14 8.28
CA ALA A 136 -4.93 15.12 9.32
C ALA A 136 -6.08 14.11 9.14
N ALA A 137 -7.27 14.57 8.74
CA ALA A 137 -8.40 13.70 8.44
C ALA A 137 -8.10 12.73 7.28
N HIS A 138 -7.51 13.21 6.19
CA HIS A 138 -7.20 12.36 5.03
C HIS A 138 -6.22 11.23 5.37
N LEU A 139 -5.13 11.55 6.09
CA LEU A 139 -4.17 10.53 6.53
C LEU A 139 -4.78 9.58 7.57
N HIS A 140 -5.65 10.10 8.44
CA HIS A 140 -6.36 9.27 9.42
C HIS A 140 -7.34 8.31 8.75
N ASP A 141 -8.09 8.76 7.74
CA ASP A 141 -8.97 7.89 6.94
C ASP A 141 -8.18 6.78 6.25
N ALA A 142 -6.99 7.08 5.72
CA ALA A 142 -6.07 6.07 5.21
C ALA A 142 -5.62 5.09 6.31
N LEU A 143 -5.32 5.56 7.51
CA LEU A 143 -4.96 4.71 8.66
C LEU A 143 -6.11 3.82 9.12
N ARG A 144 -7.35 4.30 9.04
CA ARG A 144 -8.56 3.56 9.43
C ARG A 144 -9.09 2.63 8.33
N SER A 145 -8.55 2.74 7.12
CA SER A 145 -8.89 1.88 5.99
C SER A 145 -7.90 0.71 5.84
N ARG A 146 -8.40 -0.41 5.32
CA ARG A 146 -7.61 -1.58 4.90
C ARG A 146 -7.50 -1.72 3.38
N ARG A 147 -8.32 -0.97 2.62
CA ARG A 147 -8.52 -1.20 1.19
C ARG A 147 -7.52 -0.40 0.36
N CYS A 148 -7.10 -0.97 -0.77
CA CYS A 148 -6.45 -0.20 -1.83
C CYS A 148 -7.43 0.86 -2.38
N ALA A 149 -6.94 2.05 -2.69
CA ALA A 149 -7.73 3.13 -3.28
C ALA A 149 -8.12 2.85 -4.74
N THR A 150 -7.41 1.95 -5.41
CA THR A 150 -7.54 1.70 -6.86
C THR A 150 -8.28 0.38 -7.17
N CYS A 151 -8.11 -0.67 -6.36
CA CYS A 151 -8.68 -1.99 -6.64
C CYS A 151 -9.31 -2.62 -5.39
N ILE A 152 -9.85 -3.83 -5.52
CA ILE A 152 -10.54 -4.53 -4.42
C ILE A 152 -9.60 -5.05 -3.32
N GLU A 153 -8.29 -5.13 -3.59
CA GLU A 153 -7.30 -5.76 -2.72
C GLU A 153 -7.01 -4.96 -1.44
N LEU A 154 -6.33 -5.62 -0.49
CA LEU A 154 -5.74 -4.95 0.68
C LEU A 154 -4.73 -3.91 0.19
N GLY A 155 -4.77 -2.69 0.74
CA GLY A 155 -3.70 -1.73 0.55
C GLY A 155 -2.74 -1.84 1.72
N GLU A 156 -1.55 -2.38 1.52
CA GLU A 156 -0.52 -2.56 2.55
C GLU A 156 0.52 -1.43 2.57
N PHE A 157 0.50 -0.58 1.54
CA PHE A 157 1.39 0.57 1.39
C PHE A 157 0.62 1.89 1.42
N LEU A 158 1.30 2.96 1.80
CA LEU A 158 0.85 4.34 1.60
C LEU A 158 1.63 4.95 0.44
N PHE A 159 0.94 5.45 -0.58
CA PHE A 159 1.55 6.25 -1.63
C PHE A 159 1.62 7.71 -1.15
N LEU A 160 2.82 8.13 -0.74
CA LEU A 160 3.05 9.40 -0.06
C LEU A 160 2.58 10.65 -0.84
N PRO A 161 2.69 10.71 -2.18
CA PRO A 161 2.22 11.87 -2.94
C PRO A 161 0.72 12.14 -2.81
N THR A 162 -0.11 11.11 -2.68
CA THR A 162 -1.58 11.26 -2.58
C THR A 162 -2.13 10.93 -1.20
N GLY A 163 -1.34 10.30 -0.32
CA GLY A 163 -1.82 9.83 0.98
C GLY A 163 -2.81 8.66 0.86
N GLU A 164 -2.85 8.00 -0.30
CA GLU A 164 -3.77 6.88 -0.55
C GLU A 164 -3.12 5.52 -0.27
N ARG A 165 -3.93 4.59 0.23
CA ARG A 165 -3.51 3.20 0.42
C ARG A 165 -3.41 2.47 -0.92
N CYS A 166 -2.34 1.73 -1.14
CA CYS A 166 -2.10 1.01 -2.38
C CYS A 166 -1.63 -0.43 -2.10
N CYS A 167 -2.08 -1.37 -2.93
CA CYS A 167 -1.52 -2.72 -2.95
C CYS A 167 -0.28 -2.77 -3.85
N TRP A 168 0.57 -3.77 -3.66
CA TRP A 168 1.77 -3.97 -4.49
C TRP A 168 1.49 -3.92 -5.99
N GLN A 169 0.41 -4.59 -6.40
CA GLN A 169 0.04 -4.76 -7.80
C GLN A 169 -0.35 -3.42 -8.44
N CYS A 170 -1.07 -2.56 -7.72
CA CYS A 170 -1.41 -1.21 -8.17
C CYS A 170 -0.17 -0.31 -8.22
N LEU A 171 0.72 -0.36 -7.23
CA LEU A 171 1.97 0.42 -7.28
C LEU A 171 2.81 0.09 -8.53
N ARG A 172 2.83 -1.19 -8.94
CA ARG A 172 3.63 -1.63 -10.10
C ARG A 172 3.01 -1.24 -11.44
N ASP A 173 1.71 -1.48 -11.58
CA ASP A 173 1.06 -1.48 -12.89
C ASP A 173 0.13 -0.27 -13.12
N HIS A 174 -0.19 0.52 -12.10
CA HIS A 174 -1.07 1.67 -12.26
C HIS A 174 -0.28 2.96 -12.59
N PRO A 175 -0.51 3.61 -13.74
CA PRO A 175 0.28 4.75 -14.18
C PRO A 175 0.22 5.95 -13.23
N PHE A 176 -0.90 6.16 -12.54
CA PHE A 176 -1.07 7.29 -11.62
C PHE A 176 -0.39 7.10 -10.25
N LEU A 177 0.11 5.90 -9.97
CA LEU A 177 0.92 5.61 -8.79
C LEU A 177 2.43 5.67 -9.09
N ARG A 178 2.81 6.23 -10.25
CA ARG A 178 4.21 6.44 -10.63
C ARG A 178 4.70 7.85 -10.33
N MET A 179 5.98 7.93 -10.08
CA MET A 179 6.72 9.19 -10.01
C MET A 179 7.50 9.42 -11.30
N ILE A 180 7.68 10.68 -11.66
CA ILE A 180 8.41 11.08 -12.85
C ILE A 180 9.37 12.22 -12.54
N SER A 181 10.49 12.23 -13.25
CA SER A 181 11.47 13.30 -13.19
C SER A 181 10.96 14.58 -13.89
N PRO A 182 11.57 15.75 -13.61
CA PRO A 182 11.30 16.97 -14.36
C PRO A 182 11.53 16.80 -15.87
N ARG A 183 12.46 15.94 -16.28
CA ARG A 183 12.75 15.65 -17.68
C ARG A 183 11.59 14.89 -18.31
N GLU A 184 11.11 13.84 -17.66
CA GLU A 184 9.97 13.04 -18.14
C GLU A 184 8.68 13.84 -18.14
N ALA A 185 8.46 14.68 -17.12
CA ALA A 185 7.33 15.61 -17.08
C ALA A 185 7.30 16.53 -18.31
N GLN A 186 8.46 17.10 -18.66
CA GLN A 186 8.59 17.88 -19.88
C GLN A 186 8.42 17.00 -21.12
N MET A 187 9.05 15.83 -21.16
CA MET A 187 9.15 14.91 -22.31
C MET A 187 7.80 14.34 -22.71
N TYR A 188 7.10 13.70 -21.78
CA TYR A 188 5.89 12.90 -22.01
C TYR A 188 4.61 13.73 -21.94
N PHE A 189 4.57 14.79 -21.13
CA PHE A 189 3.36 15.61 -20.95
C PHE A 189 3.45 16.98 -21.63
N CYS A 190 4.51 17.18 -22.42
CA CYS A 190 4.77 18.43 -23.15
C CYS A 190 4.71 19.68 -22.26
N LEU A 191 5.16 19.56 -21.00
CA LEU A 191 5.18 20.64 -20.04
C LEU A 191 6.46 21.49 -20.20
N SER A 192 6.38 22.77 -19.84
CA SER A 192 7.55 23.66 -19.76
C SER A 192 8.08 23.71 -18.33
N ARG A 193 9.32 24.19 -18.12
CA ARG A 193 9.85 24.45 -16.76
C ARG A 193 8.95 25.37 -15.92
N ARG A 194 8.23 26.31 -16.56
CA ARG A 194 7.27 27.18 -15.87
C ARG A 194 6.05 26.40 -15.40
N HIS A 195 5.59 25.41 -16.16
CA HIS A 195 4.48 24.56 -15.75
C HIS A 195 4.84 23.68 -14.56
N LEU A 196 6.08 23.16 -14.49
CA LEU A 196 6.51 22.30 -13.38
C LEU A 196 6.41 22.99 -12.00
N ARG A 197 6.54 24.32 -11.93
CA ARG A 197 6.35 25.08 -10.68
C ARG A 197 4.92 25.02 -10.12
N ARG A 198 3.96 24.54 -10.90
CA ARG A 198 2.56 24.36 -10.50
C ARG A 198 2.28 22.95 -9.98
N LEU A 199 3.24 22.02 -10.11
CA LEU A 199 3.13 20.68 -9.58
C LEU A 199 3.64 20.66 -8.14
N THR A 200 3.06 19.79 -7.32
CA THR A 200 3.55 19.50 -5.98
C THR A 200 4.90 18.78 -6.09
N PRO A 201 6.00 19.37 -5.57
CA PRO A 201 7.29 18.71 -5.58
C PRO A 201 7.32 17.59 -4.53
N PHE A 202 7.93 16.47 -4.90
CA PHE A 202 8.24 15.37 -3.99
C PHE A 202 9.76 15.19 -3.93
N THR A 203 10.36 15.34 -2.77
CA THR A 203 11.79 15.09 -2.58
C THR A 203 12.01 13.62 -2.28
N VAL A 204 12.69 12.90 -3.17
CA VAL A 204 13.04 11.50 -2.95
C VAL A 204 14.04 11.41 -1.82
N ILE A 205 13.81 10.50 -0.89
CA ILE A 205 14.81 10.13 0.11
C ILE A 205 15.89 9.33 -0.60
N GLY A 206 17.17 9.66 -0.42
CA GLY A 206 18.24 8.89 -1.04
C GLY A 206 18.27 7.45 -0.50
N GLY A 207 18.35 6.45 -1.39
CA GLY A 207 18.31 5.05 -0.99
C GLY A 207 18.27 4.07 -2.15
N GLU A 208 18.26 2.79 -1.80
CA GLU A 208 18.01 1.70 -2.73
C GLU A 208 16.54 1.33 -2.68
N TYR A 209 15.94 1.15 -3.87
CA TYR A 209 14.52 0.89 -4.04
C TYR A 209 14.31 -0.21 -5.08
N GLY A 210 13.14 -0.84 -5.06
CA GLY A 210 12.82 -1.97 -5.93
C GLY A 210 13.18 -3.34 -5.33
N ILE A 211 12.63 -4.40 -5.92
CA ILE A 211 12.87 -5.77 -5.45
C ILE A 211 14.22 -6.26 -5.99
N PHE A 212 15.03 -6.83 -5.11
CA PHE A 212 16.25 -7.55 -5.46
C PHE A 212 15.95 -9.02 -5.75
N GLY A 213 16.49 -9.58 -6.85
CA GLY A 213 16.67 -11.03 -6.98
C GLY A 213 15.87 -11.79 -8.04
N GLY A 214 15.07 -11.15 -8.89
CA GLY A 214 14.48 -11.77 -10.08
C GLY A 214 15.37 -11.69 -11.33
N VAL A 215 15.24 -12.65 -12.25
CA VAL A 215 15.93 -12.69 -13.58
C VAL A 215 15.62 -11.46 -14.47
N TYR A 216 14.69 -10.61 -14.04
CA TYR A 216 14.25 -9.38 -14.72
C TYR A 216 14.26 -8.16 -13.78
N ASP A 217 14.76 -8.33 -12.56
CA ASP A 217 14.88 -7.24 -11.60
C ASP A 217 16.21 -6.55 -11.88
N VAL A 218 16.14 -5.42 -12.57
CA VAL A 218 17.28 -4.57 -12.85
C VAL A 218 17.81 -4.09 -11.50
N ARG A 219 19.14 -4.19 -11.28
CA ARG A 219 19.81 -3.49 -10.18
C ARG A 219 19.47 -2.01 -10.30
N GLN A 220 18.46 -1.54 -9.57
CA GLN A 220 18.19 -0.12 -9.52
C GLN A 220 19.39 0.51 -8.82
N ARG A 221 20.09 1.38 -9.54
CA ARG A 221 21.16 2.15 -8.93
C ARG A 221 20.55 2.94 -7.77
N PRO A 222 21.27 3.10 -6.65
CA PRO A 222 20.80 3.92 -5.55
C PRO A 222 20.28 5.26 -6.08
N ILE A 223 19.03 5.56 -5.78
CA ILE A 223 18.40 6.79 -6.22
C ILE A 223 18.91 7.89 -5.30
N ARG A 224 19.50 8.94 -5.90
CA ARG A 224 19.95 10.10 -5.15
C ARG A 224 18.78 11.01 -4.84
N GLU A 225 18.94 11.83 -3.80
CA GLU A 225 17.99 12.87 -3.47
C GLU A 225 17.76 13.78 -4.69
N GLN A 226 16.51 13.84 -5.13
CA GLN A 226 16.07 14.63 -6.28
C GLN A 226 14.57 14.94 -6.17
N THR A 227 14.14 15.96 -6.91
CA THR A 227 12.71 16.29 -7.01
C THR A 227 12.05 15.46 -8.09
N LEU A 228 10.95 14.79 -7.73
CA LEU A 228 10.03 14.12 -8.63
C LEU A 228 8.63 14.74 -8.55
N PHE A 229 7.76 14.33 -9.47
CA PHE A 229 6.35 14.70 -9.52
C PHE A 229 5.49 13.45 -9.71
N SER A 230 4.25 13.48 -9.21
CA SER A 230 3.28 12.43 -9.52
C SER A 230 2.92 12.47 -11.00
N ALA A 231 2.92 11.29 -11.66
CA ALA A 231 2.47 11.15 -13.04
C ALA A 231 1.01 11.62 -13.21
N ARG A 232 0.14 11.34 -12.23
CA ARG A 232 -1.26 11.79 -12.22
C ARG A 232 -1.36 13.31 -12.32
N ALA A 233 -0.66 14.03 -11.46
CA ALA A 233 -0.66 15.49 -11.44
C ALA A 233 -0.10 16.07 -12.76
N ALA A 234 0.90 15.41 -13.36
CA ALA A 234 1.45 15.81 -14.66
C ALA A 234 0.47 15.57 -15.82
N VAL A 235 -0.30 14.48 -15.80
CA VAL A 235 -1.41 14.25 -16.75
C VAL A 235 -2.46 15.34 -16.63
N GLU A 236 -2.97 15.57 -15.42
CA GLU A 236 -4.01 16.58 -15.16
C GLU A 236 -3.56 17.98 -15.61
N LEU A 237 -2.31 18.36 -15.31
CA LEU A 237 -1.73 19.62 -15.74
C LEU A 237 -1.51 19.67 -17.27
N GLY A 238 -1.05 18.57 -17.87
CA GLY A 238 -0.85 18.44 -19.32
C GLY A 238 -2.17 18.65 -20.07
N LEU A 239 -3.23 17.97 -19.66
CA LEU A 239 -4.57 18.13 -20.22
C LEU A 239 -5.06 19.59 -20.08
N LYS A 240 -4.85 20.22 -18.92
CA LYS A 240 -5.22 21.63 -18.72
C LYS A 240 -4.43 22.60 -19.61
N VAL A 241 -3.16 22.32 -19.88
CA VAL A 241 -2.29 23.18 -20.73
C VAL A 241 -2.64 23.03 -22.21
N HIS A 242 -2.92 21.80 -22.68
CA HIS A 242 -3.19 21.52 -24.08
C HIS A 242 -4.68 21.54 -24.45
N GLY A 243 -5.56 21.65 -23.45
CA GLY A 243 -7.01 21.75 -23.57
C GLY A 243 -7.72 20.40 -23.72
N SER A 244 -7.07 19.39 -24.28
CA SER A 244 -7.63 18.04 -24.43
C SER A 244 -6.55 16.95 -24.54
N ALA A 245 -6.97 15.69 -24.43
CA ALA A 245 -6.08 14.53 -24.61
C ALA A 245 -5.58 14.43 -26.06
N GLU A 246 -6.41 14.77 -27.05
CA GLU A 246 -6.04 14.75 -28.47
C GLU A 246 -4.95 15.79 -28.78
N ASN A 247 -5.07 16.99 -28.21
CA ASN A 247 -4.08 18.04 -28.40
C ASN A 247 -2.76 17.69 -27.72
N LEU A 248 -2.80 17.12 -26.52
CA LEU A 248 -1.61 16.60 -25.85
C LEU A 248 -0.94 15.49 -26.69
N ALA A 249 -1.72 14.55 -27.22
CA ALA A 249 -1.22 13.49 -28.09
C ALA A 249 -0.63 14.02 -29.40
N LYS A 250 -1.23 15.05 -30.01
CA LYS A 250 -0.66 15.75 -31.18
C LYS A 250 0.67 16.41 -30.84
N ALA A 251 0.74 17.16 -29.74
CA ALA A 251 1.97 17.79 -29.26
C ALA A 251 3.08 16.76 -28.99
N LEU A 252 2.71 15.59 -28.44
CA LEU A 252 3.63 14.49 -28.20
C LEU A 252 4.15 13.89 -29.52
N LYS A 253 3.29 13.65 -30.52
CA LYS A 253 3.69 13.14 -31.83
C LYS A 253 4.64 14.07 -32.58
N MET A 254 4.54 15.38 -32.35
CA MET A 254 5.47 16.36 -32.92
C MET A 254 6.88 16.28 -32.31
N ARG A 255 7.05 15.54 -31.21
CA ARG A 255 8.36 15.24 -30.62
C ARG A 255 8.89 13.96 -31.24
N SER A 256 10.11 14.01 -31.77
CA SER A 256 10.83 12.84 -32.28
C SER A 256 11.28 11.92 -31.15
N LEU A 257 10.33 11.22 -30.54
CA LEU A 257 10.57 10.24 -29.46
C LEU A 257 10.89 8.86 -30.04
N SER A 258 11.71 8.09 -29.32
CA SER A 258 11.90 6.67 -29.63
C SER A 258 10.60 5.88 -29.43
N SER A 259 10.50 4.70 -30.03
CA SER A 259 9.34 3.81 -29.86
C SER A 259 9.09 3.47 -28.39
N GLU A 260 10.14 3.18 -27.63
CA GLU A 260 10.07 2.90 -26.20
C GLU A 260 9.56 4.11 -25.40
N ALA A 261 10.07 5.31 -25.67
CA ALA A 261 9.60 6.54 -25.03
C ALA A 261 8.13 6.84 -25.35
N MET A 262 7.67 6.51 -26.57
CA MET A 262 6.27 6.63 -26.96
C MET A 262 5.35 5.65 -26.21
N ILE A 263 5.80 4.41 -26.00
CA ILE A 263 5.09 3.41 -25.21
C ILE A 263 4.95 3.91 -23.76
N THR A 264 6.05 4.38 -23.16
CA THR A 264 6.02 4.93 -21.80
C THR A 264 5.11 6.13 -21.66
N ALA A 265 5.16 7.07 -22.61
CA ALA A 265 4.30 8.24 -22.60
C ALA A 265 2.81 7.86 -22.69
N ARG A 266 2.46 6.91 -23.55
CA ARG A 266 1.08 6.40 -23.69
C ARG A 266 0.62 5.70 -22.42
N PHE A 267 1.46 4.84 -21.84
CA PHE A 267 1.15 4.16 -20.60
C PHE A 267 0.87 5.16 -19.47
N LEU A 268 1.75 6.14 -19.26
CA LEU A 268 1.58 7.14 -18.19
C LEU A 268 0.34 8.04 -18.39
N GLN A 269 -0.08 8.25 -19.64
CA GLN A 269 -1.27 9.05 -19.98
C GLN A 269 -2.56 8.23 -20.07
N SER A 270 -2.50 6.90 -20.00
CA SER A 270 -3.64 6.02 -20.28
C SER A 270 -4.78 6.15 -19.27
N GLY A 271 -4.50 6.61 -18.05
CA GLY A 271 -5.51 6.82 -17.01
C GLY A 271 -6.37 5.59 -16.73
N ILE A 272 -5.75 4.40 -16.77
CA ILE A 272 -6.42 3.09 -16.60
C ILE A 272 -7.48 3.17 -15.50
N GLU A 273 -8.74 2.98 -15.88
CA GLU A 273 -9.82 2.85 -14.91
C GLU A 273 -9.90 1.41 -14.45
N VAL A 274 -9.60 1.17 -13.17
CA VAL A 274 -9.83 -0.12 -12.53
C VAL A 274 -11.20 -0.06 -11.87
N PRO A 275 -12.18 -0.88 -12.27
CA PRO A 275 -13.47 -0.93 -11.59
C PRO A 275 -13.26 -1.23 -10.11
N ARG A 276 -13.98 -0.53 -9.21
CA ARG A 276 -13.76 -0.57 -7.74
C ARG A 276 -13.84 -1.97 -7.11
N ASN A 277 -14.37 -2.96 -7.82
CA ASN A 277 -14.54 -4.34 -7.35
C ASN A 277 -13.73 -5.36 -8.16
N GLU A 278 -12.81 -4.91 -9.01
CA GLU A 278 -11.96 -5.79 -9.81
C GLU A 278 -10.53 -5.85 -9.29
N ASP A 279 -9.89 -6.97 -9.60
CA ASP A 279 -8.51 -7.29 -9.25
C ASP A 279 -7.61 -6.99 -10.45
N LEU A 280 -6.79 -5.94 -10.33
CA LEU A 280 -5.83 -5.52 -11.37
C LEU A 280 -4.87 -6.63 -11.80
N LEU A 281 -4.60 -7.63 -10.94
CA LEU A 281 -3.77 -8.77 -11.32
C LEU A 281 -4.45 -9.65 -12.39
N LEU A 282 -5.77 -9.82 -12.29
CA LEU A 282 -6.56 -10.73 -13.13
C LEU A 282 -7.08 -10.07 -14.41
N MET A 283 -7.08 -8.74 -14.46
CA MET A 283 -7.33 -8.00 -15.70
C MET A 283 -6.33 -8.39 -16.79
N PRO A 284 -6.70 -8.29 -18.09
CA PRO A 284 -5.76 -8.48 -19.19
C PRO A 284 -4.51 -7.64 -18.96
N SER A 285 -3.33 -8.24 -19.16
CA SER A 285 -2.09 -7.49 -19.01
C SER A 285 -2.10 -6.33 -20.00
N MET A 286 -1.69 -5.15 -19.55
CA MET A 286 -1.14 -4.19 -20.49
C MET A 286 0.16 -4.82 -20.95
N ASP A 287 0.23 -5.34 -22.18
CA ASP A 287 1.40 -6.10 -22.66
C ASP A 287 2.69 -5.26 -22.63
N ASP A 288 2.55 -3.93 -22.55
CA ASP A 288 3.62 -2.95 -22.53
C ASP A 288 3.68 -2.12 -21.23
N VAL A 289 3.68 -2.74 -20.04
CA VAL A 289 3.99 -2.00 -18.81
C VAL A 289 5.48 -1.63 -18.82
N PRO A 290 5.86 -0.34 -18.97
CA PRO A 290 7.26 0.05 -19.01
C PRO A 290 7.89 -0.11 -17.64
N GLU A 291 9.22 -0.28 -17.61
CA GLU A 291 9.99 -0.24 -16.36
C GLU A 291 9.75 1.08 -15.61
N ASP A 292 9.72 1.01 -14.29
CA ASP A 292 9.59 2.17 -13.42
C ASP A 292 10.88 2.38 -12.64
N GLY A 293 11.68 3.33 -13.11
CA GLY A 293 12.97 3.69 -12.51
C GLY A 293 12.86 4.40 -11.15
N PHE A 294 11.64 4.70 -10.68
CA PHE A 294 11.38 5.27 -9.36
C PHE A 294 10.46 4.40 -8.51
N PHE A 295 10.27 3.14 -8.90
CA PHE A 295 9.41 2.21 -8.18
C PHE A 295 9.86 2.08 -6.72
N GLY A 296 8.93 2.27 -5.79
CA GLY A 296 9.18 2.21 -4.35
C GLY A 296 9.75 3.49 -3.72
N ALA A 297 10.23 4.44 -4.52
CA ALA A 297 10.80 5.70 -4.04
C ALA A 297 9.76 6.71 -3.51
N ALA A 298 8.47 6.39 -3.56
CA ALA A 298 7.37 7.25 -3.11
C ALA A 298 6.26 6.52 -2.34
N SER A 299 6.52 5.29 -1.93
CA SER A 299 5.59 4.48 -1.15
C SER A 299 6.31 3.86 0.03
N MET A 300 5.56 3.54 1.08
CA MET A 300 6.10 2.87 2.26
C MET A 300 5.11 1.88 2.86
N PRO A 301 5.57 0.85 3.60
CA PRO A 301 4.69 0.01 4.40
C PRO A 301 3.86 0.87 5.34
N PHE A 302 2.56 0.61 5.40
CA PHE A 302 1.65 1.41 6.23
C PHE A 302 0.68 0.49 6.95
N PRO A 303 0.54 0.62 8.29
CA PRO A 303 -0.42 -0.17 9.04
C PRO A 303 -1.86 0.25 8.74
N SER A 304 -2.80 -0.52 9.25
CA SER A 304 -4.18 -0.07 9.41
C SER A 304 -4.60 -0.28 10.86
N VAL A 305 -5.46 0.59 11.39
CA VAL A 305 -5.88 0.53 12.79
C VAL A 305 -7.39 0.35 12.86
N SER A 306 -7.84 -0.67 13.57
CA SER A 306 -9.24 -0.86 13.96
C SER A 306 -9.41 -0.74 15.47
N GLY A 307 -10.66 -0.57 15.92
CA GLY A 307 -10.97 -0.51 17.35
C GLY A 307 -10.12 0.49 18.15
N PRO A 308 -10.03 0.31 19.47
CA PRO A 308 -9.08 1.03 20.33
C PRO A 308 -7.68 0.41 20.21
N GLY A 309 -6.91 0.86 19.21
CA GLY A 309 -5.46 0.60 19.10
C GLY A 309 -5.05 -0.76 18.54
N GLU A 310 -5.95 -1.47 17.87
CA GLU A 310 -5.63 -2.75 17.23
C GLU A 310 -4.95 -2.48 15.88
N ILE A 311 -3.65 -2.78 15.79
CA ILE A 311 -2.84 -2.55 14.59
C ILE A 311 -2.85 -3.82 13.73
N HIS A 312 -3.17 -3.63 12.46
CA HIS A 312 -3.22 -4.68 11.45
C HIS A 312 -2.19 -4.42 10.37
N TYR A 313 -1.48 -5.49 10.01
CA TYR A 313 -0.59 -5.50 8.86
C TYR A 313 -0.98 -6.60 7.88
N GLY A 314 -0.58 -6.42 6.61
CA GLY A 314 -0.76 -7.44 5.58
C GLY A 314 0.02 -8.73 5.86
N LEU A 315 -0.55 -9.86 5.46
CA LEU A 315 0.04 -11.20 5.56
C LEU A 315 0.25 -11.77 4.16
N TRP A 316 1.44 -12.30 3.89
CA TRP A 316 1.79 -12.99 2.64
C TRP A 316 1.82 -14.50 2.85
N CYS A 317 1.51 -15.27 1.81
CA CYS A 317 1.36 -16.72 1.91
C CYS A 317 2.62 -17.44 1.42
N TYR A 318 3.23 -18.27 2.28
CA TYR A 318 4.34 -19.14 1.90
C TYR A 318 3.95 -20.10 0.75
N GLY A 319 2.69 -20.56 0.72
CA GLY A 319 2.17 -21.35 -0.38
C GLY A 319 2.17 -20.63 -1.74
N CYS A 320 1.87 -19.32 -1.76
CA CYS A 320 1.98 -18.54 -3.00
C CYS A 320 3.45 -18.37 -3.42
N LYS A 321 4.37 -18.15 -2.46
CA LYS A 321 5.82 -18.11 -2.72
C LYS A 321 6.33 -19.43 -3.30
N PHE A 322 5.89 -20.55 -2.72
CA PHE A 322 6.19 -21.90 -3.21
C PHE A 322 5.68 -22.12 -4.64
N ASN A 323 4.42 -21.82 -4.92
CA ASN A 323 3.85 -21.95 -6.28
C ASN A 323 4.64 -21.15 -7.31
N ALA A 324 4.99 -19.90 -6.98
CA ALA A 324 5.79 -19.05 -7.86
C ALA A 324 7.21 -19.63 -8.07
N GLY A 325 7.83 -20.19 -7.02
CA GLY A 325 9.12 -20.88 -7.12
C GLY A 325 9.07 -22.12 -8.03
N MET A 326 8.10 -23.00 -7.83
CA MET A 326 7.89 -24.20 -8.63
C MET A 326 7.67 -23.88 -10.11
N TYR A 327 6.87 -22.85 -10.39
CA TYR A 327 6.64 -22.41 -11.77
C TYR A 327 7.91 -21.89 -12.43
N MET A 328 8.72 -21.11 -11.72
CA MET A 328 10.01 -20.61 -12.25
C MET A 328 10.99 -21.75 -12.56
N GLN A 329 10.85 -22.89 -11.89
CA GLN A 329 11.65 -24.11 -12.12
C GLN A 329 11.03 -25.06 -13.15
N GLY A 330 9.83 -24.76 -13.68
CA GLY A 330 9.10 -25.65 -14.58
C GLY A 330 8.54 -26.90 -13.91
N LEU A 331 8.40 -26.90 -12.59
CA LEU A 331 7.97 -28.05 -11.78
C LEU A 331 6.51 -27.95 -11.30
N LEU A 332 5.85 -26.81 -11.50
CA LEU A 332 4.45 -26.66 -11.10
C LEU A 332 3.55 -27.53 -11.99
N PRO A 333 2.73 -28.44 -11.42
CA PRO A 333 1.83 -29.29 -12.21
C PRO A 333 0.92 -28.48 -13.14
N GLN A 334 0.69 -28.98 -14.36
CA GLN A 334 -0.01 -28.23 -15.40
C GLN A 334 -1.49 -27.99 -15.09
N ASP A 335 -2.14 -28.95 -14.45
CA ASP A 335 -3.51 -28.86 -13.95
C ASP A 335 -3.62 -27.80 -12.84
N VAL A 336 -2.66 -27.76 -11.93
CA VAL A 336 -2.56 -26.72 -10.89
C VAL A 336 -2.35 -25.34 -11.52
N LEU A 337 -1.43 -25.25 -12.49
CA LEU A 337 -1.19 -24.00 -13.22
C LEU A 337 -2.46 -23.49 -13.91
N ALA A 338 -3.21 -24.38 -14.58
CA ALA A 338 -4.47 -24.05 -15.23
C ALA A 338 -5.58 -23.64 -14.24
N GLY A 339 -5.55 -24.17 -13.01
CA GLY A 339 -6.45 -23.76 -11.94
C GLY A 339 -6.12 -22.39 -11.31
N ILE A 340 -4.87 -21.95 -11.38
CA ILE A 340 -4.41 -20.67 -10.80
C ILE A 340 -4.43 -19.53 -11.84
N VAL A 341 -4.01 -19.82 -13.07
CA VAL A 341 -3.80 -18.81 -14.10
C VAL A 341 -4.99 -18.81 -15.06
N PRO A 342 -5.78 -17.71 -15.13
CA PRO A 342 -6.86 -17.62 -16.09
C PRO A 342 -6.36 -17.80 -17.53
N PRO A 343 -7.19 -18.33 -18.45
CA PRO A 343 -6.80 -18.50 -19.84
C PRO A 343 -6.39 -17.16 -20.46
N ASN A 344 -5.41 -17.18 -21.37
CA ASN A 344 -4.86 -16.00 -22.02
C ASN A 344 -4.25 -14.97 -21.04
N ARG A 345 -3.70 -15.43 -19.92
CA ARG A 345 -2.90 -14.61 -19.00
C ARG A 345 -1.47 -15.11 -18.94
N ASN A 346 -0.55 -14.17 -18.72
CA ASN A 346 0.84 -14.51 -18.50
C ASN A 346 0.99 -15.18 -17.12
N GLY A 347 1.29 -16.48 -17.09
CA GLY A 347 1.37 -17.26 -15.84
C GLY A 347 2.40 -16.71 -14.84
N LYS A 348 3.55 -16.23 -15.34
CA LYS A 348 4.57 -15.59 -14.51
C LYS A 348 4.04 -14.33 -13.80
N ARG A 349 3.32 -13.46 -14.53
CA ARG A 349 2.69 -12.25 -13.96
C ARG A 349 1.73 -12.62 -12.83
N ILE A 350 0.84 -13.58 -13.07
CA ILE A 350 -0.17 -14.01 -12.09
C ILE A 350 0.48 -14.60 -10.85
N LEU A 351 1.38 -15.58 -11.01
CA LEU A 351 2.01 -16.25 -9.87
C LEU A 351 2.88 -15.30 -9.05
N LYS A 352 3.65 -14.41 -9.70
CA LYS A 352 4.39 -13.36 -8.99
C LYS A 352 3.49 -12.34 -8.32
N GLY A 353 2.36 -11.98 -8.92
CA GLY A 353 1.38 -11.10 -8.28
C GLY A 353 0.74 -11.73 -7.05
N LEU A 354 0.41 -13.03 -7.10
CA LEU A 354 -0.14 -13.77 -5.96
C LEU A 354 0.87 -13.96 -4.83
N GLU A 355 2.14 -14.23 -5.17
CA GLU A 355 3.26 -14.25 -4.22
C GLU A 355 3.39 -12.91 -3.48
N ARG A 356 3.26 -11.79 -4.20
CA ARG A 356 3.40 -10.44 -3.65
C ARG A 356 2.12 -9.86 -3.05
N ARG A 357 1.01 -10.61 -3.06
CA ARG A 357 -0.29 -10.17 -2.53
C ARG A 357 -0.35 -10.29 -1.01
N ALA A 358 -0.50 -9.14 -0.36
CA ALA A 358 -0.87 -9.07 1.03
C ALA A 358 -2.35 -9.41 1.24
N ARG A 359 -2.68 -10.02 2.38
CA ARG A 359 -4.04 -10.35 2.79
C ARG A 359 -4.27 -9.95 4.23
N SER A 360 -5.52 -9.64 4.57
CA SER A 360 -5.91 -9.49 5.98
C SER A 360 -5.92 -10.86 6.66
N ARG A 361 -5.53 -10.91 7.94
CA ARG A 361 -6.44 -11.42 8.98
C ARG A 361 -7.42 -12.53 8.55
N GLU A 362 -8.61 -12.01 8.31
CA GLU A 362 -9.87 -12.69 8.07
C GLU A 362 -9.89 -13.35 6.69
N SER A 363 -9.30 -12.70 5.68
CA SER A 363 -9.21 -13.26 4.32
C SER A 363 -8.12 -14.33 4.14
N PHE A 364 -7.14 -14.38 5.04
CA PHE A 364 -5.97 -15.25 4.87
C PHE A 364 -6.33 -16.72 5.03
N TYR A 365 -7.18 -17.05 6.01
CA TYR A 365 -7.62 -18.44 6.24
C TYR A 365 -8.36 -18.98 5.01
N GLU A 366 -9.30 -18.22 4.46
CA GLU A 366 -10.03 -18.63 3.26
C GLU A 366 -9.11 -18.77 2.04
N HIS A 367 -8.06 -17.96 1.95
CA HIS A 367 -7.06 -18.12 0.91
C HIS A 367 -6.26 -19.43 1.05
N ILE A 368 -5.69 -19.74 2.21
CA ILE A 368 -4.85 -20.93 2.38
C ILE A 368 -5.63 -22.23 2.16
N ARG A 369 -6.94 -22.22 2.43
CA ARG A 369 -7.84 -23.33 2.12
C ARG A 369 -7.84 -23.69 0.64
N ASN A 370 -7.62 -22.71 -0.24
CA ASN A 370 -7.71 -22.86 -1.69
C ASN A 370 -6.34 -22.74 -2.40
N CYS A 371 -5.27 -22.48 -1.66
CA CYS A 371 -3.93 -22.33 -2.20
C CYS A 371 -3.22 -23.68 -2.29
N TYR A 372 -2.83 -24.11 -3.49
CA TYR A 372 -2.11 -25.37 -3.73
C TYR A 372 -0.86 -25.51 -2.83
N GLY A 373 0.10 -24.59 -2.94
CA GLY A 373 1.30 -24.63 -2.11
C GLY A 373 1.03 -24.57 -0.61
N ALA A 374 -0.06 -23.92 -0.15
CA ALA A 374 -0.40 -23.94 1.27
C ALA A 374 -0.87 -25.32 1.72
N ARG A 375 -1.65 -26.03 0.89
CA ARG A 375 -2.07 -27.42 1.15
C ARG A 375 -0.89 -28.38 1.21
N GLU A 376 0.12 -28.19 0.36
CA GLU A 376 1.37 -28.97 0.42
C GLU A 376 2.07 -28.76 1.77
N TYR A 377 2.21 -27.50 2.22
CA TYR A 377 2.78 -27.21 3.55
C TYR A 377 1.94 -27.80 4.69
N VAL A 378 0.61 -27.71 4.65
CA VAL A 378 -0.27 -28.28 5.69
C VAL A 378 -0.10 -29.79 5.78
N THR A 379 -0.07 -30.48 4.63
CA THR A 379 0.13 -31.93 4.58
C THR A 379 1.45 -32.31 5.25
N GLU A 380 2.52 -31.55 5.02
CA GLU A 380 3.81 -31.80 5.65
C GLU A 380 3.81 -31.47 7.15
N LEU A 381 3.14 -30.38 7.57
CA LEU A 381 2.96 -30.04 8.97
C LEU A 381 2.25 -31.14 9.75
N GLU A 382 1.15 -31.67 9.21
CA GLU A 382 0.39 -32.75 9.85
C GLU A 382 1.21 -34.04 9.96
N ARG A 383 2.05 -34.36 8.95
CA ARG A 383 2.99 -35.49 9.02
C ARG A 383 4.02 -35.31 10.14
N ILE A 384 4.54 -34.10 10.32
CA ILE A 384 5.55 -33.81 11.34
C ILE A 384 4.94 -33.84 12.73
N ILE A 385 3.74 -33.27 12.92
CA ILE A 385 3.01 -33.34 14.19
C ILE A 385 2.69 -34.79 14.57
N ALA A 386 2.30 -35.62 13.60
CA ALA A 386 2.07 -37.05 13.81
C ALA A 386 3.34 -37.84 14.16
N ARG A 387 4.54 -37.32 13.86
CA ARG A 387 5.83 -37.98 14.12
C ARG A 387 6.51 -37.52 15.40
N ASP A 388 6.56 -36.21 15.68
CA ASP A 388 7.49 -35.62 16.66
C ASP A 388 6.86 -34.73 17.75
N GLY A 389 5.54 -34.68 17.87
CA GLY A 389 4.86 -34.19 19.07
C GLY A 389 4.91 -32.68 19.38
N GLU A 390 5.91 -31.91 18.94
CA GLU A 390 5.94 -30.43 18.90
C GLU A 390 7.38 -29.95 18.62
N LEU A 391 7.77 -29.78 17.36
CA LEU A 391 8.70 -28.70 16.94
C LEU A 391 8.78 -28.70 15.40
N TRP A 392 8.20 -27.68 14.77
CA TRP A 392 8.41 -27.43 13.34
C TRP A 392 8.89 -26.00 13.11
N GLU A 393 10.09 -25.91 12.51
CA GLU A 393 10.57 -24.78 11.74
C GLU A 393 10.45 -25.11 10.25
N PRO A 394 10.07 -24.15 9.38
CA PRO A 394 10.01 -24.40 7.95
C PRO A 394 11.37 -24.86 7.40
N PRO A 395 11.41 -25.90 6.53
CA PRO A 395 12.67 -26.41 5.98
C PRO A 395 13.45 -25.31 5.24
N ARG A 396 14.71 -25.08 5.64
CA ARG A 396 15.63 -24.15 4.94
C ARG A 396 15.86 -24.54 3.47
N GLU A 397 15.67 -25.81 3.13
CA GLU A 397 15.88 -26.39 1.79
C GLU A 397 14.75 -26.04 0.79
N MET A 398 13.66 -25.43 1.24
CA MET A 398 12.53 -24.99 0.38
C MET A 398 12.45 -23.47 0.21
N ILE A 399 13.36 -22.71 0.82
CA ILE A 399 13.61 -21.31 0.48
C ILE A 399 14.55 -21.36 -0.74
N PRO A 400 14.18 -20.82 -1.92
CA PRO A 400 15.13 -20.77 -3.03
C PRO A 400 16.37 -20.03 -2.53
N ALA A 401 17.53 -20.68 -2.59
CA ALA A 401 18.79 -20.16 -2.09
C ALA A 401 19.00 -18.72 -2.58
N GLY A 402 18.79 -17.75 -1.69
CA GLY A 402 19.38 -16.42 -1.84
C GLY A 402 20.88 -16.64 -1.71
N LYS A 403 21.61 -16.46 -2.80
CA LYS A 403 23.07 -16.44 -2.74
C LYS A 403 23.48 -15.28 -1.83
N ASP A 404 24.36 -15.61 -0.88
CA ASP A 404 25.02 -14.74 0.09
C ASP A 404 25.52 -13.41 -0.47
#